data_AF-A0A8J2IQ37-F1
#
_entry.id   AF-A0A8J2IQ37-F1
#
_cell.length_a   1.000
_cell.length_b   1.000
_cell.length_c   1.000
_cell.angle_alpha   90.00
_cell.angle_beta   90.00
_cell.angle_gamma   90.00
#
_symmetry.space_group_name_H-M   'P 1'
#
loop_
_entity.id
_entity.type
_entity.pdbx_description
1 polymer ?
#
loop_
_entity_poly.entity_id
_entity_poly.type
_entity_poly.pdbx_seq_one_letter_code
_entity_poly.pdbx_strand_id
1 'polypeptide(L)'
;MTPIEAALEEMDSRRILKKLTTPPPQQDREGSTTSTLSAGDWRGMRRLIRAAVEDITTLAAKELEAQVHTQIIKHNLRDDELEDAKRSPRRKKKPKKRSSLERLEQEGYSQGGALLLSPKAITRYRKLTALVEQEELQAQQQKAARKVEKIARREARQRLLEERRQMVANTEVEREARRVQKEADQAAKREEKQRAKEAKERLQKQRVFAKKGNKKELTSQSKKKQVVAARGGAK
;
A
#
# COMPACT_ATOMS: atom_id res chain seq x y z
N MET A 1 -34.70 2.25 5.54
CA MET A 1 -33.96 1.97 6.78
C MET A 1 -33.10 3.18 7.05
N THR A 2 -33.40 3.90 8.13
CA THR A 2 -32.74 5.18 8.40
C THR A 2 -31.38 4.95 9.07
N PRO A 3 -30.37 5.80 8.83
CA PRO A 3 -29.03 5.65 9.42
C PRO A 3 -29.02 5.71 10.97
N ILE A 4 -30.13 6.14 11.58
CA ILE A 4 -30.31 6.21 13.03
C ILE A 4 -30.58 4.82 13.64
N GLU A 5 -31.27 3.93 12.91
CA GLU A 5 -31.55 2.56 13.37
C GLU A 5 -30.27 1.70 13.39
N ALA A 6 -29.33 1.94 12.48
CA ALA A 6 -28.04 1.25 12.44
C ALA A 6 -27.13 1.62 13.63
N ALA A 7 -27.21 2.87 14.13
CA ALA A 7 -26.42 3.32 15.27
C ALA A 7 -26.92 2.74 16.61
N LEU A 8 -28.22 2.47 16.73
CA LEU A 8 -28.80 1.82 17.91
C LEU A 8 -28.42 0.34 18.02
N GLU A 9 -28.21 -0.35 16.89
CA GLU A 9 -27.72 -1.74 16.84
C GLU A 9 -26.23 -1.91 17.21
N GLU A 10 -25.44 -0.82 17.15
CA GLU A 10 -24.02 -0.84 17.53
C GLU A 10 -23.83 -0.71 19.05
N MET A 11 -24.81 -0.12 19.74
CA MET A 11 -24.84 0.01 21.21
C MET A 11 -25.49 -1.18 21.92
N ASP A 12 -25.74 -2.27 21.19
CA ASP A 12 -26.38 -3.45 21.73
C ASP A 12 -25.43 -4.13 22.75
N SER A 13 -25.69 -3.92 24.03
CA SER A 13 -24.85 -4.37 25.16
C SER A 13 -24.49 -5.85 25.10
N ARG A 14 -25.38 -6.67 24.53
CA ARG A 14 -25.19 -8.11 24.31
C ARG A 14 -24.08 -8.44 23.30
N ARG A 15 -23.90 -7.64 22.25
CA ARG A 15 -22.80 -7.80 21.28
C ARG A 15 -21.47 -7.40 21.88
N ILE A 16 -21.45 -6.36 22.71
CA ILE A 16 -20.26 -5.90 23.44
C ILE A 16 -19.81 -6.96 24.45
N LEU A 17 -20.75 -7.52 25.22
CA LEU A 17 -20.46 -8.60 26.16
C LEU A 17 -19.91 -9.84 25.45
N LYS A 18 -20.48 -10.26 24.31
CA LYS A 18 -19.95 -11.39 23.52
C LYS A 18 -18.51 -11.18 23.04
N LYS A 19 -18.15 -9.94 22.65
CA LYS A 19 -16.76 -9.61 22.27
C LYS A 19 -15.81 -9.71 23.46
N LEU A 20 -16.25 -9.37 24.67
CA LEU A 20 -15.46 -9.45 25.90
C LEU A 20 -15.32 -10.88 26.44
N THR A 21 -16.32 -11.74 26.25
CA THR A 21 -16.26 -13.15 26.68
C THR A 21 -15.49 -14.05 25.72
N THR A 22 -15.11 -13.56 24.54
CA THR A 22 -14.31 -14.34 23.60
C THR A 22 -12.86 -14.36 24.10
N PRO A 23 -12.29 -15.52 24.50
CA PRO A 23 -10.90 -15.58 24.91
C PRO A 23 -10.02 -15.20 23.72
N PRO A 24 -8.95 -14.39 23.93
CA PRO A 24 -8.04 -14.06 22.84
C PRO A 24 -7.40 -15.35 22.30
N PRO A 25 -7.13 -15.43 20.98
CA PRO A 25 -6.40 -16.57 20.44
C PRO A 25 -5.09 -16.71 21.20
N GLN A 26 -4.82 -17.92 21.70
CA GLN A 26 -3.55 -18.28 22.30
C GLN A 26 -2.46 -18.01 21.26
N GLN A 27 -1.79 -16.86 21.38
CA GLN A 27 -0.51 -16.65 20.73
C GLN A 27 0.49 -17.57 21.44
N ASP A 28 0.85 -18.60 20.68
CA ASP A 28 1.97 -19.51 20.79
C ASP A 28 3.01 -19.12 21.84
N ARG A 29 3.07 -19.99 22.84
CA ARG A 29 4.24 -20.24 23.66
C ARG A 29 5.37 -20.66 22.74
N GLU A 30 6.42 -19.86 22.64
CA GLU A 30 7.83 -20.24 22.41
C GLU A 30 8.55 -19.06 21.75
N GLY A 31 9.34 -18.33 22.54
CA GLY A 31 10.11 -17.21 22.00
C GLY A 31 10.77 -16.36 23.06
N SER A 32 12.01 -16.70 23.38
CA SER A 32 13.03 -15.81 23.95
C SER A 32 12.99 -15.55 25.46
N THR A 33 13.78 -16.34 26.19
CA THR A 33 14.18 -16.12 27.59
C THR A 33 15.28 -15.06 27.74
N THR A 34 15.50 -14.19 26.74
CA THR A 34 16.55 -13.16 26.78
C THR A 34 16.09 -11.76 26.34
N SER A 35 14.79 -11.46 26.37
CA SER A 35 14.38 -10.05 26.27
C SER A 35 14.69 -9.36 27.60
N THR A 36 15.73 -8.53 27.58
CA THR A 36 16.03 -7.50 28.59
C THR A 36 14.72 -6.97 29.19
N LEU A 37 14.50 -7.23 30.49
CA LEU A 37 13.32 -6.79 31.22
C LEU A 37 13.15 -5.29 31.00
N SER A 38 12.23 -4.91 30.12
CA SER A 38 11.89 -3.51 29.96
C SER A 38 11.22 -3.07 31.26
N ALA A 39 11.59 -1.89 31.77
CA ALA A 39 11.07 -1.34 33.03
C ALA A 39 9.52 -1.24 33.05
N GLY A 40 8.87 -1.31 31.89
CA GLY A 40 7.41 -1.33 31.73
C GLY A 40 6.74 -2.73 31.68
N ASP A 41 7.48 -3.85 31.64
CA ASP A 41 6.88 -5.18 31.46
C ASP A 41 6.48 -5.84 32.80
N TRP A 42 5.25 -5.56 33.23
CA TRP A 42 4.64 -6.17 34.41
C TRP A 42 4.64 -7.71 34.37
N ARG A 43 4.42 -8.32 33.20
CA ARG A 43 4.31 -9.78 33.09
C ARG A 43 5.66 -10.46 33.31
N GLY A 44 6.74 -9.84 32.83
CA GLY A 44 8.11 -10.28 33.10
C GLY A 44 8.45 -10.22 34.60
N MET A 45 8.21 -9.06 35.24
CA MET A 45 8.47 -8.89 36.67
C MET A 45 7.63 -9.82 37.55
N ARG A 46 6.35 -10.03 37.21
CA ARG A 46 5.48 -10.96 37.92
C ARG A 46 5.98 -12.41 37.85
N ARG A 47 6.51 -12.84 36.69
CA ARG A 47 7.11 -14.18 36.55
C ARG A 47 8.36 -14.32 37.42
N LEU A 48 9.19 -13.29 37.50
CA LEU A 48 10.38 -13.28 38.36
C LEU A 48 10.02 -13.33 39.84
N ILE A 49 9.04 -12.55 40.28
CA ILE A 49 8.55 -12.57 41.66
C ILE A 49 8.06 -13.99 42.01
N ARG A 50 7.31 -14.62 41.11
CA ARG A 50 6.82 -15.99 41.32
C ARG A 50 7.92 -17.07 41.26
N ALA A 51 9.02 -16.80 40.56
CA ALA A 51 10.17 -17.70 40.51
C ALA A 51 11.10 -17.53 41.73
N ALA A 52 11.16 -16.32 42.30
CA ALA A 52 12.02 -15.98 43.43
C ALA A 52 11.34 -16.23 44.79
N VAL A 53 10.01 -16.21 44.86
CA VAL A 53 9.25 -16.45 46.08
C VAL A 53 8.72 -17.88 46.09
N GLU A 54 9.11 -18.66 47.10
CA GLU A 54 8.66 -20.05 47.28
C GLU A 54 7.14 -20.14 47.51
N ASP A 55 6.59 -19.29 48.38
CA ASP A 55 5.15 -19.21 48.67
C ASP A 55 4.51 -17.90 48.22
N ILE A 56 3.91 -17.92 47.04
CA ILE A 56 3.22 -16.78 46.40
C ILE A 56 1.95 -16.36 47.17
N THR A 57 1.42 -17.22 48.04
CA THR A 57 0.19 -16.97 48.82
C THR A 57 0.43 -16.14 50.06
N THR A 58 1.69 -15.97 50.49
CA THR A 58 2.06 -15.16 51.65
C THR A 58 1.68 -13.70 51.46
N LEU A 59 1.34 -13.03 52.57
CA LEU A 59 0.99 -11.61 52.54
C LEU A 59 2.14 -10.75 52.01
N ALA A 60 3.38 -11.07 52.42
CA ALA A 60 4.59 -10.38 51.95
C ALA A 60 4.79 -10.49 50.43
N ALA A 61 4.50 -11.65 49.83
CA ALA A 61 4.58 -11.84 48.38
C ALA A 61 3.56 -11.00 47.62
N LYS A 62 2.33 -10.92 48.14
CA LYS A 62 1.25 -10.11 47.56
C LYS A 62 1.53 -8.61 47.68
N GLU A 63 2.09 -8.18 48.82
CA GLU A 63 2.52 -6.80 49.03
C GLU A 63 3.66 -6.42 48.09
N LEU A 64 4.64 -7.31 47.91
CA LEU A 64 5.73 -7.11 46.95
C LEU A 64 5.20 -7.01 45.51
N GLU A 65 4.29 -7.90 45.10
CA GLU A 65 3.62 -7.88 43.81
C GLU A 65 2.90 -6.53 43.61
N ALA A 66 2.12 -6.09 44.60
CA ALA A 66 1.41 -4.81 44.55
C ALA A 66 2.36 -3.61 44.47
N GLN A 67 3.43 -3.58 45.26
CA GLN A 67 4.41 -2.51 45.24
C GLN A 67 5.12 -2.41 43.90
N VAL A 68 5.60 -3.53 43.36
CA VAL A 68 6.25 -3.56 42.05
C VAL A 68 5.28 -3.07 40.97
N HIS A 69 4.04 -3.51 40.98
CA HIS A 69 3.00 -3.03 40.07
C HIS A 69 2.83 -1.50 40.13
N THR A 70 2.74 -0.93 41.35
CA THR A 70 2.59 0.52 41.51
C THR A 70 3.81 1.30 41.02
N GLN A 71 5.02 0.77 41.20
CA GLN A 71 6.25 1.41 40.72
C GLN A 71 6.31 1.44 39.20
N ILE A 72 5.88 0.35 38.54
CA ILE A 72 5.82 0.28 37.07
C ILE A 72 4.82 1.28 36.52
N ILE A 73 3.62 1.37 37.12
CA ILE A 73 2.62 2.36 36.70
C ILE A 73 3.18 3.78 36.85
N LYS A 74 3.81 4.08 37.97
CA LYS A 74 4.43 5.39 38.20
C LYS A 74 5.57 5.68 37.23
N HIS A 75 6.35 4.68 36.85
CA HIS A 75 7.41 4.80 35.86
C HIS A 75 6.82 5.13 34.48
N ASN A 76 5.88 4.31 34.01
CA ASN A 76 5.23 4.52 32.71
C ASN A 76 4.53 5.88 32.63
N LEU A 77 3.83 6.29 33.69
CA LEU A 77 3.18 7.61 33.73
C LEU A 77 4.19 8.75 33.59
N ARG A 78 5.36 8.65 34.24
CA ARG A 78 6.42 9.65 34.12
C ARG A 78 7.02 9.69 32.72
N ASP A 79 7.21 8.53 32.09
CA ASP A 79 7.71 8.47 30.72
C ASP A 79 6.72 9.10 29.75
N ASP A 80 5.43 8.81 29.90
CA ASP A 80 4.36 9.43 29.12
C ASP A 80 4.34 10.95 29.32
N GLU A 81 4.45 11.44 30.55
CA GLU A 81 4.54 12.88 30.85
C GLU A 81 5.78 13.54 30.22
N LEU A 82 6.93 12.85 30.22
CA LEU A 82 8.14 13.33 29.57
C LEU A 82 8.00 13.35 28.06
N GLU A 83 7.36 12.35 27.46
CA GLU A 83 7.03 12.33 26.05
C GLU A 83 6.08 13.45 25.69
N ASP A 84 5.03 13.69 26.48
CA ASP A 84 4.08 14.77 26.26
C ASP A 84 4.73 16.15 26.43
N ALA A 85 5.65 16.31 27.38
CA ALA A 85 6.43 17.53 27.53
C ALA A 85 7.39 17.76 26.35
N LYS A 86 7.95 16.70 25.76
CA LYS A 86 8.78 16.76 24.54
C LYS A 86 7.92 17.04 23.30
N ARG A 87 6.76 16.40 23.18
CA ARG A 87 5.81 16.52 22.06
C ARG A 87 5.06 17.83 22.07
N SER A 88 4.79 18.40 23.24
CA SER A 88 4.25 19.75 23.38
C SER A 88 5.36 20.72 22.98
N PRO A 89 5.35 21.28 21.75
CA PRO A 89 6.32 22.30 21.43
C PRO A 89 6.06 23.41 22.45
N ARG A 90 7.06 23.69 23.31
CA ARG A 90 7.00 24.80 24.28
C ARG A 90 6.27 25.91 23.57
N ARG A 91 5.01 26.20 23.96
CA ARG A 91 4.19 27.21 23.30
C ARG A 91 4.95 28.50 23.53
N LYS A 92 5.88 28.83 22.63
CA LYS A 92 6.70 30.03 22.71
C LYS A 92 5.65 31.10 22.71
N LYS A 93 5.46 31.75 23.87
CA LYS A 93 4.53 32.86 24.00
C LYS A 93 4.83 33.76 22.81
N LYS A 94 3.82 34.04 21.98
CA LYS A 94 4.03 34.91 20.82
C LYS A 94 4.75 36.14 21.36
N PRO A 95 5.89 36.54 20.78
CA PRO A 95 6.56 37.75 21.23
C PRO A 95 5.50 38.85 21.19
N LYS A 96 5.23 39.48 22.33
CA LYS A 96 4.29 40.60 22.38
C LYS A 96 4.82 41.61 21.37
N LYS A 97 3.96 42.08 20.46
CA LYS A 97 4.31 43.21 19.60
C LYS A 97 4.61 44.36 20.56
N ARG A 98 5.90 44.71 20.69
CA ARG A 98 6.34 45.78 21.56
C ARG A 98 5.60 47.06 21.20
N SER A 99 5.18 47.80 22.21
CA SER A 99 4.54 49.08 21.99
C SER A 99 5.52 50.03 21.30
N SER A 100 4.98 51.02 20.56
CA SER A 100 5.77 51.98 19.79
C SER A 100 6.84 52.69 20.64
N LEU A 101 6.58 52.85 21.93
CA LEU A 101 7.43 53.53 22.90
C LEU A 101 8.66 52.67 23.29
N GLU A 102 8.47 51.37 23.54
CA GLU A 102 9.56 50.45 23.91
C GLU A 102 10.64 50.29 22.82
N ARG A 103 10.27 50.47 21.53
CA ARG A 103 11.25 50.41 20.42
C ARG A 103 12.18 51.64 20.41
N LEU A 104 11.64 52.81 20.74
CA LEU A 104 12.40 54.07 20.80
C LEU A 104 13.32 54.13 22.03
N GLU A 105 12.92 53.50 23.15
CA GLU A 105 13.74 53.42 24.37
C GLU A 105 15.06 52.67 24.15
N GLN A 106 15.05 51.58 23.36
CA GLN A 106 16.25 50.79 23.08
C GLN A 106 17.29 51.53 22.24
N GLU A 107 16.86 52.51 21.46
CA GLU A 107 17.73 53.32 20.60
C GLU A 107 18.40 54.50 21.36
N GLY A 108 18.22 54.55 22.68
CA GLY A 108 18.93 55.48 23.56
C GLY A 108 18.25 56.84 23.75
N TYR A 109 17.00 57.00 23.31
CA TYR A 109 16.25 58.26 23.44
C TYR A 109 15.58 58.46 24.81
N SER A 110 15.59 57.45 25.67
CA SER A 110 15.10 57.57 27.05
C SER A 110 16.25 57.97 27.98
N GLN A 111 16.44 59.27 28.17
CA GLN A 111 17.21 59.77 29.31
C GLN A 111 16.22 60.08 30.44
N GLY A 112 16.14 59.20 31.44
CA GLY A 112 15.43 59.49 32.69
C GLY A 112 13.92 59.26 32.70
N GLY A 113 13.39 58.27 31.97
CA GLY A 113 12.00 57.79 32.13
C GLY A 113 10.91 58.66 31.49
N ALA A 114 11.26 59.83 30.95
CA ALA A 114 10.37 60.63 30.12
C ALA A 114 10.73 60.45 28.63
N LEU A 115 9.78 59.99 27.83
CA LEU A 115 9.94 59.88 26.38
C LEU A 115 9.79 61.26 25.75
N LEU A 116 10.89 61.98 25.61
CA LEU A 116 10.94 63.19 24.80
C LEU A 116 10.85 62.81 23.32
N LEU A 117 9.61 62.71 22.82
CA LEU A 117 9.32 62.45 21.41
C LEU A 117 9.68 63.69 20.56
N SER A 118 10.97 63.87 20.29
CA SER A 118 11.43 64.87 19.35
C SER A 118 10.92 64.56 17.93
N PRO A 119 10.68 65.57 17.06
CA PRO A 119 10.29 65.34 15.67
C PRO A 119 11.26 64.41 14.91
N LYS A 120 12.55 64.45 15.24
CA LYS A 120 13.57 63.54 14.71
C LYS A 120 13.36 62.09 15.16
N ALA A 121 12.93 61.87 16.40
CA ALA A 121 12.58 60.54 16.90
C ALA A 121 11.34 59.97 16.20
N ILE A 122 10.31 60.81 15.97
CA ILE A 122 9.07 60.41 15.28
C ILE A 122 9.35 60.00 13.83
N THR A 123 10.17 60.77 13.11
CA THR A 123 10.52 60.44 11.71
C THR A 123 11.35 59.17 11.59
N ARG A 124 12.28 58.92 12.53
CA ARG A 124 13.04 57.66 12.60
C ARG A 124 12.13 56.47 12.89
N TYR A 125 11.22 56.61 13.86
CA TYR A 125 10.21 55.60 14.15
C TYR A 125 9.40 55.22 12.90
N ARG A 126 8.90 56.21 12.16
CA ARG A 126 8.15 55.97 10.92
C ARG A 126 8.97 55.21 9.87
N LYS A 127 10.27 55.47 9.77
CA LYS A 127 11.16 54.73 8.87
C LYS A 127 11.32 53.27 9.32
N LEU A 128 11.53 53.04 10.62
CA LEU A 128 11.66 51.69 11.17
C LEU A 128 10.37 50.88 11.03
N THR A 129 9.20 51.49 11.26
CA THR A 129 7.92 50.79 11.05
C THR A 129 7.70 50.46 9.58
N ALA A 130 8.00 51.38 8.66
CA ALA A 130 7.90 51.12 7.24
C ALA A 130 8.81 49.96 6.78
N LEU A 131 10.02 49.85 7.31
CA LEU A 131 10.92 48.73 7.02
C LEU A 131 10.34 47.40 7.52
N VAL A 132 9.85 47.35 8.76
CA VAL A 132 9.23 46.14 9.31
C VAL A 132 7.98 45.74 8.53
N GLU A 133 7.14 46.70 8.12
CA GLU A 133 5.97 46.45 7.29
C GLU A 133 6.36 45.88 5.92
N GLN A 134 7.40 46.42 5.30
CA GLN A 134 7.93 45.89 4.03
C GLN A 134 8.44 44.46 4.19
N GLU A 135 9.19 44.16 5.25
CA GLU A 135 9.67 42.79 5.55
C GLU A 135 8.50 41.84 5.80
N GLU A 136 7.47 42.26 6.53
CA GLU A 136 6.27 41.46 6.78
C GLU A 136 5.51 41.18 5.48
N LEU A 137 5.36 42.19 4.60
CA LEU A 137 4.74 42.03 3.28
C LEU A 137 5.53 41.07 2.40
N GLN A 138 6.86 41.20 2.33
CA GLN A 138 7.71 40.28 1.59
C GLN A 138 7.60 38.85 2.14
N ALA A 139 7.61 38.68 3.46
CA ALA A 139 7.45 37.37 4.08
C ALA A 139 6.07 36.76 3.79
N GLN A 140 5.02 37.57 3.72
CA GLN A 140 3.68 37.11 3.33
C GLN A 140 3.63 36.69 1.87
N GLN A 141 4.22 37.47 0.96
CA GLN A 141 4.33 37.12 -0.46
C GLN A 141 5.11 35.83 -0.67
N GLN A 142 6.24 35.64 0.02
CA GLN A 142 7.00 34.39 -0.04
C GLN A 142 6.20 33.19 0.49
N LYS A 143 5.44 33.37 1.57
CA LYS A 143 4.55 32.31 2.08
C LYS A 143 3.45 31.97 1.10
N ALA A 144 2.87 32.97 0.43
CA ALA A 144 1.86 32.76 -0.61
C ALA A 144 2.45 32.02 -1.81
N ALA A 145 3.61 32.46 -2.33
CA ALA A 145 4.31 31.81 -3.42
C ALA A 145 4.63 30.33 -3.10
N ARG A 146 5.15 30.05 -1.90
CA ARG A 146 5.42 28.67 -1.44
C ARG A 146 4.17 27.79 -1.37
N LYS A 147 2.99 28.38 -1.06
CA LYS A 147 1.73 27.62 -1.07
C LYS A 147 1.32 27.25 -2.49
N VAL A 148 1.41 28.20 -3.42
CA VAL A 148 1.11 27.97 -4.84
C VAL A 148 2.05 26.90 -5.41
N GLU A 149 3.34 26.99 -5.15
CA GLU A 149 4.33 26.00 -5.60
C GLU A 149 4.03 24.59 -5.06
N LYS A 150 3.63 24.48 -3.79
CA LYS A 150 3.23 23.19 -3.20
C LYS A 150 2.00 22.59 -3.87
N ILE A 151 1.03 23.41 -4.24
CA ILE A 151 -0.18 22.96 -4.95
C ILE A 151 0.21 22.46 -6.35
N ALA A 152 0.94 23.28 -7.12
CA ALA A 152 1.42 22.92 -8.44
C ALA A 152 2.26 21.62 -8.43
N ARG A 153 3.14 21.45 -7.43
CA ARG A 153 3.92 20.21 -7.27
C ARG A 153 3.06 19.00 -6.95
N ARG A 154 1.98 19.15 -6.17
CA ARG A 154 1.04 18.06 -5.89
C ARG A 154 0.29 17.65 -7.14
N GLU A 155 -0.20 18.62 -7.91
CA GLU A 155 -0.90 18.38 -9.18
C GLU A 155 0.01 17.70 -10.19
N ALA A 156 1.25 18.17 -10.37
CA ALA A 156 2.22 17.54 -11.25
C ALA A 156 2.52 16.08 -10.83
N ARG A 157 2.63 15.83 -9.52
CA ARG A 157 2.83 14.47 -8.99
C ARG A 157 1.62 13.58 -9.25
N GLN A 158 0.40 14.10 -9.15
CA GLN A 158 -0.82 13.35 -9.45
C GLN A 158 -0.88 12.98 -10.93
N ARG A 159 -0.61 13.93 -11.84
CA ARG A 159 -0.57 13.66 -13.28
C ARG A 159 0.45 12.58 -13.64
N LEU A 160 1.66 12.66 -13.08
CA LEU A 160 2.68 11.63 -13.31
C LEU A 160 2.24 10.23 -12.81
N LEU A 161 1.53 10.18 -11.68
CA LEU A 161 1.00 8.91 -11.17
C LEU A 161 -0.13 8.35 -12.05
N GLU A 162 -0.99 9.21 -12.58
CA GLU A 162 -2.04 8.84 -13.52
C GLU A 162 -1.46 8.32 -14.83
N GLU A 163 -0.49 9.03 -15.42
CA GLU A 163 0.23 8.58 -16.61
C GLU A 163 0.89 7.22 -16.36
N ARG A 164 1.55 7.03 -15.22
CA ARG A 164 2.15 5.73 -14.87
C ARG A 164 1.11 4.62 -14.76
N ARG A 165 -0.06 4.90 -14.18
CA ARG A 165 -1.17 3.93 -14.09
C ARG A 165 -1.70 3.58 -15.48
N GLN A 166 -1.89 4.57 -16.35
CA GLN A 166 -2.31 4.34 -17.73
C GLN A 166 -1.30 3.50 -18.49
N MET A 167 0.00 3.78 -18.35
CA MET A 167 1.05 2.98 -18.97
C MET A 167 1.01 1.53 -18.50
N VAL A 168 0.85 1.28 -17.20
CA VAL A 168 0.71 -0.10 -16.68
C VAL A 168 -0.52 -0.78 -17.25
N ALA A 169 -1.69 -0.13 -17.20
CA ALA A 169 -2.93 -0.67 -17.74
C ALA A 169 -2.81 -1.01 -19.24
N ASN A 170 -2.22 -0.12 -20.04
CA ASN A 170 -1.97 -0.35 -21.46
C ASN A 170 -1.05 -1.56 -21.69
N THR A 171 0.01 -1.71 -20.89
CA THR A 171 0.90 -2.89 -21.01
C THR A 171 0.21 -4.19 -20.61
N GLU A 172 -0.74 -4.15 -19.68
CA GLU A 172 -1.54 -5.32 -19.30
C GLU A 172 -2.49 -5.71 -20.41
N VAL A 173 -3.21 -4.74 -21.00
CA VAL A 173 -4.08 -4.96 -22.17
C VAL A 173 -3.29 -5.54 -23.35
N GLU A 174 -2.10 -5.01 -23.63
CA GLU A 174 -1.22 -5.56 -24.68
C GLU A 174 -0.77 -6.99 -24.38
N ARG A 175 -0.47 -7.32 -23.12
CA ARG A 175 -0.09 -8.68 -22.71
C ARG A 175 -1.27 -9.64 -22.85
N GLU A 176 -2.47 -9.23 -22.50
CA GLU A 176 -3.70 -10.01 -22.68
C GLU A 176 -4.01 -10.23 -24.15
N ALA A 177 -3.96 -9.18 -24.98
CA ALA A 177 -4.14 -9.29 -26.43
C ALA A 177 -3.12 -10.26 -27.05
N ARG A 178 -1.85 -10.20 -26.63
CA ARG A 178 -0.81 -11.16 -27.07
C ARG A 178 -1.09 -12.59 -26.61
N ARG A 179 -1.68 -12.80 -25.44
CA ARG A 179 -2.08 -14.15 -24.97
C ARG A 179 -3.22 -14.69 -25.82
N VAL A 180 -4.25 -13.89 -26.06
CA VAL A 180 -5.40 -14.26 -26.92
C VAL A 180 -4.93 -14.57 -28.34
N GLN A 181 -4.06 -13.76 -28.93
CA GLN A 181 -3.48 -14.04 -30.25
C GLN A 181 -2.70 -15.37 -30.28
N LYS A 182 -1.86 -15.63 -29.27
CA LYS A 182 -1.12 -16.90 -29.17
C LYS A 182 -2.05 -18.10 -29.02
N GLU A 183 -3.14 -17.97 -28.28
CA GLU A 183 -4.16 -19.03 -28.13
C GLU A 183 -4.90 -19.27 -29.45
N ALA A 184 -5.28 -18.20 -30.16
CA ALA A 184 -5.89 -18.29 -31.49
C ALA A 184 -4.94 -18.96 -32.50
N ASP A 185 -3.65 -18.58 -32.53
CA ASP A 185 -2.64 -19.18 -33.39
C ASP A 185 -2.44 -20.68 -33.07
N GLN A 186 -2.44 -21.04 -31.79
CA GLN A 186 -2.34 -22.44 -31.38
C GLN A 186 -3.59 -23.24 -31.74
N ALA A 187 -4.79 -22.64 -31.63
CA ALA A 187 -6.04 -23.26 -32.05
C ALA A 187 -6.05 -23.48 -33.57
N ALA A 188 -5.66 -22.48 -34.37
CA ALA A 188 -5.55 -22.60 -35.82
C ALA A 188 -4.56 -23.70 -36.23
N LYS A 189 -3.38 -23.79 -35.58
CA LYS A 189 -2.41 -24.87 -35.81
C LYS A 189 -2.95 -26.26 -35.44
N ARG A 190 -3.80 -26.36 -34.40
CA ARG A 190 -4.44 -27.63 -34.03
C ARG A 190 -5.48 -28.05 -35.07
N GLU A 191 -6.31 -27.11 -35.52
CA GLU A 191 -7.29 -27.35 -36.59
C GLU A 191 -6.61 -27.75 -37.90
N GLU A 192 -5.54 -27.06 -38.30
CA GLU A 192 -4.78 -27.42 -39.50
C GLU A 192 -4.19 -28.84 -39.41
N LYS A 193 -3.62 -29.19 -38.26
CA LYS A 193 -3.12 -30.56 -38.00
C LYS A 193 -4.24 -31.60 -38.03
N GLN A 194 -5.43 -31.29 -37.51
CA GLN A 194 -6.59 -32.18 -37.57
C GLN A 194 -7.06 -32.37 -39.02
N ARG A 195 -7.24 -31.27 -39.77
CA ARG A 195 -7.59 -31.31 -41.20
C ARG A 195 -6.57 -32.09 -42.02
N ALA A 196 -5.27 -31.94 -41.73
CA ALA A 196 -4.21 -32.69 -42.40
C ALA A 196 -4.26 -34.19 -42.06
N LYS A 197 -4.58 -34.57 -40.82
CA LYS A 197 -4.79 -35.98 -40.42
C LYS A 197 -6.01 -36.56 -41.13
N GLU A 198 -7.14 -35.86 -41.13
CA GLU A 198 -8.36 -36.28 -41.83
C GLU A 198 -8.14 -36.42 -43.34
N ALA A 199 -7.41 -35.50 -43.97
CA ALA A 199 -7.03 -35.58 -45.37
C ALA A 199 -6.15 -36.81 -45.66
N LYS A 200 -5.16 -37.09 -44.79
CA LYS A 200 -4.32 -38.30 -44.89
C LYS A 200 -5.15 -39.58 -44.72
N GLU A 201 -6.07 -39.63 -43.77
CA GLU A 201 -6.97 -40.76 -43.60
C GLU A 201 -7.88 -40.97 -44.82
N ARG A 202 -8.43 -39.90 -45.39
CA ARG A 202 -9.22 -39.96 -46.64
C ARG A 202 -8.39 -40.52 -47.78
N LEU A 203 -7.16 -40.06 -47.96
CA LEU A 203 -6.23 -40.58 -48.98
C LEU A 203 -5.86 -42.05 -48.74
N GLN A 204 -5.63 -42.46 -47.49
CA GLN A 204 -5.38 -43.86 -47.16
C GLN A 204 -6.59 -44.75 -47.47
N LYS A 205 -7.79 -44.32 -47.09
CA LYS A 205 -9.04 -45.03 -47.43
C LYS A 205 -9.17 -45.17 -48.95
N GLN A 206 -8.98 -44.10 -49.71
CA GLN A 206 -8.98 -44.14 -51.18
C GLN A 206 -7.93 -45.11 -51.75
N ARG A 207 -6.69 -45.14 -51.21
CA ARG A 207 -5.66 -46.12 -51.62
C ARG A 207 -6.08 -47.57 -51.33
N VAL A 208 -6.72 -47.84 -50.18
CA VAL A 208 -7.20 -49.19 -49.84
C VAL A 208 -8.34 -49.60 -50.77
N PHE A 209 -9.29 -48.71 -51.07
CA PHE A 209 -10.36 -48.97 -52.04
C PHE A 209 -9.80 -49.21 -53.46
N ALA A 210 -8.84 -48.42 -53.92
CA ALA A 210 -8.17 -48.61 -55.21
C ALA A 210 -7.43 -49.97 -55.30
N LYS A 211 -6.77 -50.41 -54.22
CA LYS A 211 -6.15 -51.75 -54.13
C LYS A 211 -7.17 -52.89 -54.12
N LYS A 212 -8.38 -52.66 -53.60
CA LYS A 212 -9.49 -53.64 -53.59
C LYS A 212 -10.18 -53.73 -54.95
N GLY A 213 -10.22 -52.64 -55.72
CA GLY A 213 -10.66 -52.62 -57.12
C GLY A 213 -9.75 -53.44 -58.05
N ASN A 214 -8.43 -53.27 -57.91
CA ASN A 214 -7.44 -53.97 -58.75
C ASN A 214 -7.29 -55.48 -58.47
N LYS A 215 -7.92 -56.02 -57.42
CA LYS A 215 -7.91 -57.48 -57.14
C LYS A 215 -9.01 -58.26 -57.86
N LYS A 216 -9.96 -57.60 -58.53
CA LYS A 216 -11.05 -58.28 -59.26
C LYS A 216 -10.87 -58.34 -60.78
N GLU A 217 -9.85 -57.71 -61.35
CA GLU A 217 -9.70 -57.64 -62.82
C GLU A 217 -8.55 -58.49 -63.40
N LEU A 218 -7.77 -59.20 -62.58
CA LEU A 218 -6.64 -60.02 -63.06
C LEU A 218 -6.94 -61.53 -63.20
N THR A 219 -8.20 -61.98 -63.09
CA THR A 219 -8.53 -63.42 -63.19
C THR A 219 -9.53 -63.79 -64.30
N SER A 220 -9.88 -62.90 -65.22
CA SER A 220 -10.86 -63.18 -66.27
C SER A 220 -10.39 -62.98 -67.72
N GLN A 221 -9.08 -62.99 -67.98
CA GLN A 221 -8.53 -63.00 -69.35
C GLN A 221 -7.49 -64.10 -69.56
N SER A 222 -7.88 -65.36 -69.32
CA SER A 222 -7.24 -66.49 -69.98
C SER A 222 -8.30 -67.54 -70.27
N LYS A 223 -8.68 -67.61 -71.56
CA LYS A 223 -9.42 -68.68 -72.28
C LYS A 223 -10.49 -68.09 -73.20
N LYS A 224 -10.08 -67.59 -74.37
CA LYS A 224 -10.84 -67.73 -75.61
C LYS A 224 -9.89 -67.96 -76.80
N LYS A 225 -9.75 -69.25 -77.12
CA LYS A 225 -9.66 -69.88 -78.45
C LYS A 225 -9.01 -69.10 -79.59
N GLN A 226 -7.79 -69.53 -79.96
CA GLN A 226 -7.37 -69.60 -81.36
C GLN A 226 -7.89 -70.91 -81.98
N VAL A 227 -8.72 -70.82 -83.02
CA VAL A 227 -8.87 -71.86 -84.07
C VAL A 227 -9.24 -71.17 -85.40
N VAL A 228 -8.23 -71.14 -86.29
CA VAL A 228 -8.26 -71.32 -87.76
C VAL A 228 -9.17 -70.45 -88.64
N ALA A 229 -8.54 -69.64 -89.51
CA ALA A 229 -8.91 -69.57 -90.93
C ALA A 229 -7.69 -69.14 -91.77
N ALA A 230 -7.27 -70.01 -92.68
CA ALA A 230 -6.25 -69.79 -93.68
C ALA A 230 -6.83 -69.10 -94.93
N ARG A 231 -6.05 -68.19 -95.54
CA ARG A 231 -6.00 -67.71 -96.94
C ARG A 231 -5.49 -66.26 -96.90
N GLY A 232 -4.39 -65.84 -97.53
CA GLY A 232 -3.71 -66.33 -98.71
C GLY A 232 -3.78 -65.27 -99.81
N GLY A 233 -2.64 -64.65 -100.15
CA GLY A 233 -2.39 -63.85 -101.35
C GLY A 233 -2.71 -62.36 -101.22
N ALA A 234 -2.06 -61.44 -101.95
CA ALA A 234 -0.99 -61.53 -102.93
C ALA A 234 -0.58 -60.08 -103.30
N LYS A 235 0.62 -59.98 -103.89
CA LYS A 235 1.27 -58.83 -104.56
C LYS A 235 1.99 -57.83 -103.68
#